data_AF-A0A7C3R8G9-F1
#
_entry.id   AF-A0A7C3R8G9-F1
#
_cell.length_a   1.000
_cell.length_b   1.000
_cell.length_c   1.000
_cell.angle_alpha   90.00
_cell.angle_beta   90.00
_cell.angle_gamma   90.00
#
_symmetry.space_group_name_H-M   'P 1'
#
loop_
_entity.id
_entity.type
_entity.pdbx_description
1 polymer ?
#
loop_
_entity_poly.entity_id
_entity_poly.type
_entity_poly.pdbx_seq_one_letter_code
_entity_poly.pdbx_strand_id
1 'polypeptide(L)'
;MDCTIKLSISYVLKKFIENIIEDINKWHETAYSEEMLLLSQLEEKLQIQEICEKQCMGCLDYILVSKMFLNFRTKIDESNKKYVELIYYILRKMDLKNLNGSIEIAINVISNPQYIKKQLKENQIDKYQEYCDEINGIIIGLKLAYYNQRITELHDVILNHSYLKEEQKFNAILFNIDSEIETFYIDQNFIGKYINDNSFQRQIDNIKKKAKYQFVFSPYLIEDGIKMNQVFLKEYFENIDLLTDGISVTRYDDKLTYVKEEVDSIVERILLWLQPTKAGENLKFYWSLYNKYAYPDFKRDEKNTLVQNINNDIQLFLKEFDIESVHNEKNEYERTMEKTLYWYMVKKSYPFRIEDLQNGYIKINNDFDCIEKIDKLCDFLDFINYETDKEEKKIKSSYQDTEHLKHAWKCKYFVTDDKKLIKRGEFIYSLLNIKTQFITSKNFNTMMYSFHQN
;
A
#
# COMPACT_ATOMS: atom_id res chain seq x y z
N MET A 1 30.01 -20.16 -7.27
CA MET A 1 30.50 -18.94 -7.95
C MET A 1 29.44 -18.37 -8.89
N ASP A 2 28.73 -19.21 -9.64
CA ASP A 2 27.64 -18.83 -10.55
C ASP A 2 26.39 -18.21 -9.88
N CYS A 3 25.85 -18.80 -8.80
CA CYS A 3 24.65 -18.26 -8.10
C CYS A 3 24.80 -16.80 -7.65
N THR A 4 25.98 -16.38 -7.18
CA THR A 4 26.23 -15.00 -6.71
C THR A 4 26.25 -14.02 -7.88
N ILE A 5 26.85 -14.40 -9.01
CA ILE A 5 26.87 -13.59 -10.23
C ILE A 5 25.44 -13.46 -10.78
N LYS A 6 24.68 -14.56 -10.86
CA LYS A 6 23.25 -14.55 -11.24
C LYS A 6 22.42 -13.64 -10.34
N LEU A 7 22.64 -13.68 -9.02
CA LEU A 7 21.99 -12.78 -8.08
C LEU A 7 22.36 -11.31 -8.35
N SER A 8 23.65 -10.99 -8.53
CA SER A 8 24.10 -9.64 -8.87
C SER A 8 23.46 -9.12 -10.17
N ILE A 9 23.38 -9.96 -11.21
CA ILE A 9 22.74 -9.62 -12.47
C ILE A 9 21.24 -9.36 -12.27
N SER A 10 20.58 -10.18 -11.46
CA SER A 10 19.17 -9.96 -11.15
C SER A 10 18.95 -8.60 -10.47
N TYR A 11 19.85 -8.14 -9.59
CA TYR A 11 19.76 -6.82 -8.98
C TYR A 11 19.90 -5.70 -10.00
N VAL A 12 20.89 -5.79 -10.90
CA VAL A 12 21.11 -4.80 -11.97
C VAL A 12 19.91 -4.77 -12.91
N LEU A 13 19.41 -5.94 -13.31
CA LEU A 13 18.25 -6.04 -14.20
C LEU A 13 16.96 -5.52 -13.55
N LYS A 14 16.75 -5.78 -12.25
CA LYS A 14 15.62 -5.19 -11.49
C LYS A 14 15.69 -3.67 -11.52
N LYS A 15 16.86 -3.08 -11.27
CA LYS A 15 17.09 -1.62 -11.32
C LYS A 15 16.87 -1.05 -12.72
N PHE A 16 17.33 -1.76 -13.73
CA PHE A 16 17.10 -1.40 -15.12
C PHE A 16 15.60 -1.40 -15.48
N ILE A 17 14.86 -2.45 -15.11
CA ILE A 17 13.40 -2.52 -15.28
C ILE A 17 12.71 -1.40 -14.50
N GLU A 18 13.14 -1.11 -13.27
CA GLU A 18 12.62 -0.02 -12.44
C GLU A 18 12.71 1.33 -13.17
N ASN A 19 13.87 1.65 -13.74
CA ASN A 19 14.05 2.88 -14.52
C ASN A 19 13.12 2.95 -15.74
N ILE A 20 12.91 1.82 -16.44
CA ILE A 20 11.99 1.74 -17.60
C ILE A 20 10.54 1.99 -17.18
N ILE A 21 10.11 1.44 -16.06
CA ILE A 21 8.70 1.56 -15.62
C ILE A 21 8.39 2.96 -15.07
N GLU A 22 9.37 3.62 -14.47
CA GLU A 22 9.27 4.98 -13.94
C GLU A 22 9.07 5.98 -15.08
N ASP A 23 9.92 5.92 -16.11
CA ASP A 23 9.77 6.74 -17.31
C ASP A 23 10.31 6.03 -18.54
N ILE A 24 9.41 5.43 -19.30
CA ILE A 24 9.77 4.73 -20.53
C ILE A 24 10.33 5.66 -21.61
N ASN A 25 10.02 6.97 -21.55
CA ASN A 25 10.56 7.93 -22.53
C ASN A 25 12.05 8.17 -22.32
N LYS A 26 12.59 7.82 -21.14
CA LYS A 26 14.04 7.82 -20.86
C LYS A 26 14.74 6.57 -21.37
N TRP A 27 14.09 5.73 -22.18
CA TRP A 27 14.71 4.55 -22.76
C TRP A 27 16.04 4.85 -23.44
N HIS A 28 16.18 5.97 -24.15
CA HIS A 28 17.46 6.32 -24.76
C HIS A 28 18.56 6.50 -23.70
N GLU A 29 18.31 7.22 -22.60
CA GLU A 29 19.29 7.35 -21.50
C GLU A 29 19.61 5.99 -20.87
N THR A 30 18.57 5.18 -20.66
CA THR A 30 18.67 3.86 -20.02
C THR A 30 19.37 2.82 -20.91
N ALA A 31 19.16 2.84 -22.23
CA ALA A 31 19.73 1.88 -23.17
C ALA A 31 21.24 2.03 -23.35
N TYR A 32 21.78 3.24 -23.12
CA TYR A 32 23.21 3.53 -23.16
C TYR A 32 23.84 3.65 -21.77
N SER A 33 23.13 3.23 -20.73
CA SER A 33 23.62 3.29 -19.35
C SER A 33 24.68 2.22 -19.07
N GLU A 34 25.51 2.46 -18.06
CA GLU A 34 26.53 1.48 -17.61
C GLU A 34 25.89 0.15 -17.22
N GLU A 35 24.68 0.18 -16.66
CA GLU A 35 23.91 -1.01 -16.29
C GLU A 35 23.57 -1.87 -17.51
N MET A 36 23.19 -1.29 -18.65
CA MET A 36 22.87 -2.04 -19.87
C MET A 36 24.13 -2.63 -20.52
N LEU A 37 25.24 -1.90 -20.49
CA LEU A 37 26.56 -2.40 -20.91
C LEU A 37 27.00 -3.58 -20.04
N LEU A 38 26.85 -3.45 -18.72
CA LEU A 38 27.17 -4.49 -17.75
C LEU A 38 26.27 -5.72 -17.97
N LEU A 39 24.97 -5.55 -18.17
CA LEU A 39 24.05 -6.64 -18.47
C LEU A 39 24.43 -7.37 -19.75
N SER A 40 24.76 -6.65 -20.82
CA SER A 40 25.17 -7.25 -22.10
C SER A 40 26.45 -8.07 -21.96
N GLN A 41 27.46 -7.54 -21.26
CA GLN A 41 28.73 -8.22 -20.98
C GLN A 41 28.56 -9.42 -20.05
N LEU A 42 27.61 -9.36 -19.10
CA LEU A 42 27.33 -10.42 -18.15
C LEU A 42 26.48 -11.53 -18.77
N GLU A 43 25.50 -11.22 -19.63
CA GLU A 43 24.74 -12.20 -20.41
C GLU A 43 25.65 -12.98 -21.37
N GLU A 44 26.57 -12.30 -22.05
CA GLU A 44 27.54 -12.93 -22.95
C GLU A 44 28.44 -13.93 -22.19
N LYS A 45 28.82 -13.60 -20.95
CA LYS A 45 29.59 -14.49 -20.06
C LYS A 45 28.77 -15.60 -19.40
N LEU A 46 27.45 -15.44 -19.32
CA LEU A 46 26.52 -16.42 -18.74
C LEU A 46 25.93 -17.39 -19.78
N GLN A 47 26.27 -17.25 -21.06
CA GLN A 47 25.84 -18.20 -22.09
C GLN A 47 26.20 -19.63 -21.64
N ILE A 48 25.16 -20.38 -21.26
CA ILE A 48 25.19 -21.79 -20.85
C ILE A 48 25.74 -22.01 -19.42
N GLN A 49 24.94 -21.70 -18.38
CA GLN A 49 25.11 -22.39 -17.08
C GLN A 49 23.77 -22.87 -16.52
N GLU A 50 23.68 -24.20 -16.39
CA GLU A 50 22.55 -24.93 -15.82
C GLU A 50 22.09 -24.29 -14.51
N ILE A 51 20.77 -24.31 -14.28
CA ILE A 51 20.20 -23.99 -12.97
C ILE A 51 20.91 -24.90 -11.96
N CYS A 52 21.43 -24.35 -10.87
CA CYS A 52 22.03 -25.22 -9.88
C CYS A 52 20.96 -26.22 -9.38
N GLU A 53 21.35 -27.48 -9.18
CA GLU A 53 20.42 -28.55 -8.77
C GLU A 53 19.65 -28.23 -7.48
N LYS A 54 20.13 -27.24 -6.70
CA LYS A 54 19.60 -26.84 -5.39
C LYS A 54 18.57 -25.70 -5.43
N GLN A 55 18.13 -25.22 -6.59
CA GLN A 55 17.18 -24.08 -6.70
C GLN A 55 17.56 -22.90 -5.77
N CYS A 56 18.83 -22.47 -5.81
CA CYS A 56 19.31 -21.38 -4.95
C CYS A 56 18.53 -20.07 -5.24
N MET A 57 18.27 -19.25 -4.22
CA MET A 57 17.56 -17.96 -4.32
C MET A 57 18.09 -17.08 -5.47
N GLY A 58 19.42 -17.03 -5.65
CA GLY A 58 20.05 -16.27 -6.73
C GLY A 58 19.74 -16.77 -8.16
N CYS A 59 19.57 -18.09 -8.36
CA CYS A 59 19.16 -18.63 -9.65
C CYS A 59 17.66 -18.37 -9.91
N LEU A 60 16.82 -18.48 -8.88
CA LEU A 60 15.38 -18.23 -9.00
C LEU A 60 15.11 -16.78 -9.38
N ASP A 61 15.69 -15.83 -8.62
CA ASP A 61 15.56 -14.39 -8.88
C ASP A 61 16.04 -14.01 -10.28
N TYR A 62 17.21 -14.52 -10.68
CA TYR A 62 17.74 -14.29 -12.02
C TYR A 62 16.78 -14.77 -13.10
N ILE A 63 16.24 -15.98 -12.98
CA ILE A 63 15.31 -16.55 -13.96
C ILE A 63 14.03 -15.72 -14.03
N LEU A 64 13.46 -15.35 -12.89
CA LEU A 64 12.20 -14.59 -12.84
C LEU A 64 12.35 -13.22 -13.50
N VAL A 65 13.40 -12.47 -13.14
CA VAL A 65 13.63 -11.11 -13.67
C VAL A 65 14.07 -11.15 -15.13
N SER A 66 14.91 -12.11 -15.52
CA SER A 66 15.35 -12.25 -16.92
C SER A 66 14.18 -12.64 -17.82
N LYS A 67 13.33 -13.59 -17.41
CA LYS A 67 12.11 -13.94 -18.15
C LYS A 67 11.16 -12.76 -18.29
N MET A 68 11.04 -11.92 -17.25
CA MET A 68 10.23 -10.71 -17.30
C MET A 68 10.69 -9.76 -18.42
N PHE A 69 11.99 -9.46 -18.46
CA PHE A 69 12.56 -8.56 -19.46
C PHE A 69 12.55 -9.17 -20.88
N LEU A 70 12.90 -10.44 -21.01
CA LEU A 70 12.87 -11.16 -22.29
C LEU A 70 11.45 -11.20 -22.87
N ASN A 71 10.43 -11.48 -22.05
CA ASN A 71 9.04 -11.47 -22.49
C ASN A 71 8.60 -10.07 -22.96
N PHE A 72 9.01 -9.02 -22.25
CA PHE A 72 8.76 -7.65 -22.69
C PHE A 72 9.38 -7.38 -24.07
N ARG A 73 10.67 -7.66 -24.25
CA ARG A 73 11.38 -7.47 -25.52
C ARG A 73 10.76 -8.26 -26.66
N THR A 74 10.50 -9.55 -26.45
CA THR A 74 9.93 -10.44 -27.47
C THR A 74 8.55 -9.95 -27.92
N LYS A 75 7.68 -9.53 -27.00
CA LYS A 75 6.36 -9.01 -27.36
C LYS A 75 6.43 -7.71 -28.15
N ILE A 76 7.38 -6.82 -27.84
CA ILE A 76 7.63 -5.62 -28.65
C ILE A 76 8.11 -6.02 -30.06
N ASP A 77 9.05 -6.97 -30.16
CA ASP A 77 9.54 -7.47 -31.45
C ASP A 77 8.40 -8.06 -32.31
N GLU A 78 7.52 -8.86 -31.70
CA GLU A 78 6.35 -9.45 -32.34
C GLU A 78 5.36 -8.38 -32.82
N SER A 79 5.06 -7.39 -31.98
CA SER A 79 4.19 -6.27 -32.32
C SER A 79 4.75 -5.46 -33.49
N ASN A 80 6.04 -5.13 -33.43
CA ASN A 80 6.70 -4.39 -34.51
C ASN A 80 6.68 -5.15 -35.83
N LYS A 81 6.86 -6.48 -35.81
CA LYS A 81 6.75 -7.32 -37.02
C LYS A 81 5.34 -7.33 -37.57
N LYS A 82 4.32 -7.44 -36.70
CA LYS A 82 2.90 -7.40 -37.09
C LYS A 82 2.52 -6.09 -37.77
N TYR A 83 3.07 -4.95 -37.32
CA TYR A 83 2.78 -3.61 -37.85
C TYR A 83 3.92 -3.02 -38.71
N VAL A 84 4.79 -3.85 -39.30
CA VAL A 84 6.02 -3.42 -39.97
C VAL A 84 5.81 -2.38 -41.07
N GLU A 85 4.77 -2.53 -41.90
CA GLU A 85 4.48 -1.58 -42.99
C GLU A 85 4.10 -0.19 -42.47
N LEU A 86 3.30 -0.15 -41.39
CA LEU A 86 2.89 1.10 -40.75
C LEU A 86 4.10 1.78 -40.10
N ILE A 87 4.90 1.01 -39.35
CA ILE A 87 6.10 1.52 -38.70
C ILE A 87 7.07 2.09 -39.73
N TYR A 88 7.34 1.36 -40.82
CA TYR A 88 8.22 1.84 -41.88
C TYR A 88 7.72 3.13 -42.52
N TYR A 89 6.41 3.25 -42.74
CA TYR A 89 5.79 4.48 -43.22
C TYR A 89 6.02 5.65 -42.24
N ILE A 90 5.77 5.45 -40.94
CA ILE A 90 5.96 6.47 -39.91
C ILE A 90 7.43 6.89 -39.84
N LEU A 91 8.36 5.94 -39.73
CA LEU A 91 9.80 6.23 -39.63
C LEU A 91 10.30 7.02 -40.85
N ARG A 92 9.83 6.68 -42.06
CA ARG A 92 10.18 7.42 -43.27
C ARG A 92 9.56 8.82 -43.30
N LYS A 93 8.30 8.95 -42.87
CA LYS A 93 7.56 10.22 -42.89
C LYS A 93 8.10 11.23 -41.89
N MET A 94 8.61 10.75 -40.77
CA MET A 94 9.16 11.54 -39.65
C MET A 94 10.68 11.70 -39.69
N ASP A 95 11.35 11.12 -40.70
CA ASP A 95 12.82 11.07 -40.83
C ASP A 95 13.54 10.43 -39.63
N LEU A 96 12.94 9.40 -39.04
CA LEU A 96 13.45 8.65 -37.88
C LEU A 96 14.22 7.37 -38.28
N LYS A 97 14.92 7.40 -39.41
CA LYS A 97 15.58 6.21 -39.99
C LYS A 97 16.78 5.72 -39.18
N ASN A 98 17.31 6.55 -38.29
CA ASN A 98 18.49 6.24 -37.48
C ASN A 98 18.14 5.54 -36.16
N LEU A 99 16.85 5.41 -35.81
CA LEU A 99 16.44 4.67 -34.62
C LEU A 99 16.79 3.19 -34.79
N ASN A 100 17.43 2.63 -33.76
CA ASN A 100 17.94 1.27 -33.77
C ASN A 100 17.32 0.45 -32.63
N GLY A 101 16.80 -0.72 -32.99
CA GLY A 101 16.22 -1.64 -32.02
C GLY A 101 14.72 -1.43 -31.78
N SER A 102 14.03 -2.54 -31.56
CA SER A 102 12.57 -2.57 -31.56
C SER A 102 11.92 -1.78 -30.43
N ILE A 103 12.54 -1.73 -29.25
CA ILE A 103 12.02 -0.99 -28.10
C ILE A 103 12.10 0.52 -28.35
N GLU A 104 13.24 1.01 -28.87
CA GLU A 104 13.41 2.43 -29.21
C GLU A 104 12.39 2.87 -30.27
N ILE A 105 12.22 2.06 -31.33
CA ILE A 105 11.21 2.30 -32.36
C ILE A 105 9.81 2.37 -31.75
N ALA A 106 9.45 1.39 -30.91
CA ALA A 106 8.12 1.34 -30.34
C ALA A 106 7.80 2.56 -29.49
N ILE A 107 8.69 2.92 -28.57
CA ILE A 107 8.52 4.05 -27.66
C ILE A 107 8.40 5.36 -28.43
N ASN A 108 9.27 5.61 -29.41
CA ASN A 108 9.21 6.83 -30.21
C ASN A 108 7.90 6.92 -31.00
N VAL A 109 7.43 5.81 -31.57
CA VAL A 109 6.20 5.75 -32.36
C VAL A 109 4.95 5.94 -31.50
N ILE A 110 4.97 5.64 -30.19
CA ILE A 110 3.82 5.86 -29.31
C ILE A 110 3.93 7.13 -28.44
N SER A 111 5.08 7.80 -28.44
CA SER A 111 5.38 8.94 -27.54
C SER A 111 4.44 10.13 -27.74
N ASN A 112 4.00 10.40 -28.98
CA ASN A 112 3.13 11.52 -29.30
C ASN A 112 1.99 11.13 -30.26
N PRO A 113 0.95 10.44 -29.77
CA PRO A 113 -0.07 9.85 -30.62
C PRO A 113 -0.85 10.86 -31.45
N GLN A 114 -1.12 12.04 -30.88
CA GLN A 114 -1.85 13.09 -31.59
C GLN A 114 -1.05 13.68 -32.75
N TYR A 115 0.27 13.87 -32.56
CA TYR A 115 1.14 14.37 -33.62
C TYR A 115 1.25 13.35 -34.76
N ILE A 116 1.47 12.07 -34.42
CA ILE A 116 1.64 11.02 -35.43
C ILE A 116 0.34 10.82 -36.22
N LYS A 117 -0.83 10.79 -35.56
CA LYS A 117 -2.13 10.68 -36.25
C LYS A 117 -2.34 11.76 -37.32
N LYS A 118 -1.87 13.00 -37.09
CA LYS A 118 -1.98 14.10 -38.07
C LYS A 118 -1.14 13.88 -39.34
N GLN A 119 -0.16 12.99 -39.30
CA GLN A 119 0.74 12.69 -40.43
C GLN A 119 0.35 11.39 -41.17
N LEU A 120 -0.64 10.67 -40.65
CA LEU A 120 -1.16 9.42 -41.21
C LEU A 120 -2.34 9.68 -42.15
N LYS A 121 -2.55 8.75 -43.08
CA LYS A 121 -3.78 8.69 -43.87
C LYS A 121 -4.91 8.12 -43.01
N GLU A 122 -6.16 8.48 -43.31
CA GLU A 122 -7.35 8.05 -42.55
C GLU A 122 -7.40 6.52 -42.36
N ASN A 123 -7.13 5.75 -43.42
CA ASN A 123 -7.09 4.28 -43.39
C ASN A 123 -5.91 3.67 -42.59
N GLN A 124 -4.99 4.47 -42.07
CA GLN A 124 -3.87 4.05 -41.23
C GLN A 124 -4.08 4.42 -39.76
N ILE A 125 -5.02 5.31 -39.44
CA ILE A 125 -5.25 5.79 -38.07
C ILE A 125 -5.71 4.65 -37.16
N ASP A 126 -6.63 3.80 -37.63
CA ASP A 126 -7.13 2.67 -36.84
C ASP A 126 -6.01 1.67 -36.53
N LYS A 127 -5.23 1.29 -37.56
CA LYS A 127 -4.06 0.42 -37.38
C LYS A 127 -3.02 1.00 -36.42
N TYR A 128 -2.84 2.32 -36.44
CA TYR A 128 -1.95 3.01 -35.51
C TYR A 128 -2.49 3.01 -34.08
N GLN A 129 -3.80 3.17 -33.90
CA GLN A 129 -4.43 3.06 -32.60
C GLN A 129 -4.27 1.66 -32.02
N GLU A 130 -4.54 0.61 -32.81
CA GLU A 130 -4.31 -0.79 -32.41
C GLU A 130 -2.86 -1.03 -31.98
N TYR A 131 -1.90 -0.53 -32.76
CA TYR A 131 -0.49 -0.64 -32.40
C TYR A 131 -0.16 0.09 -31.09
N CYS A 132 -0.67 1.31 -30.90
CA CYS A 132 -0.49 2.04 -29.64
C CYS A 132 -1.04 1.26 -28.45
N ASP A 133 -2.24 0.68 -28.59
CA ASP A 133 -2.90 -0.09 -27.54
C ASP A 133 -2.14 -1.38 -27.22
N GLU A 134 -1.61 -2.06 -28.25
CA GLU A 134 -0.78 -3.26 -28.09
C GLU A 134 0.53 -2.97 -27.34
N ILE A 135 1.27 -1.93 -27.75
CA ILE A 135 2.51 -1.51 -27.09
C ILE A 135 2.22 -1.04 -25.65
N ASN A 136 1.18 -0.23 -25.43
CA ASN A 136 0.79 0.19 -24.08
C ASN A 136 0.42 -1.01 -23.19
N GLY A 137 -0.28 -2.01 -23.74
CA GLY A 137 -0.58 -3.27 -23.06
C GLY A 137 0.68 -4.04 -22.66
N ILE A 138 1.69 -4.08 -23.53
CA ILE A 138 2.99 -4.72 -23.25
C ILE A 138 3.72 -3.99 -22.11
N ILE A 139 3.73 -2.65 -22.12
CA ILE A 139 4.32 -1.82 -21.06
C ILE A 139 3.61 -2.04 -19.73
N ILE A 140 2.27 -2.07 -19.73
CA ILE A 140 1.48 -2.38 -18.54
C ILE A 140 1.80 -3.79 -18.03
N GLY A 141 1.96 -4.77 -18.93
CA GLY A 141 2.38 -6.13 -18.59
C GLY A 141 3.73 -6.17 -17.87
N LEU A 142 4.72 -5.41 -18.33
CA LEU A 142 6.02 -5.28 -17.65
C LEU A 142 5.86 -4.68 -16.25
N LYS A 143 5.08 -3.60 -16.11
CA LYS A 143 4.79 -2.95 -14.81
C LYS A 143 4.18 -3.93 -13.82
N LEU A 144 3.14 -4.66 -14.23
CA LEU A 144 2.46 -5.63 -13.38
C LEU A 144 3.38 -6.77 -12.94
N ALA A 145 4.19 -7.29 -13.87
CA ALA A 145 5.16 -8.33 -13.55
C ALA A 145 6.21 -7.85 -12.53
N TYR A 146 6.72 -6.63 -12.71
CA TYR A 146 7.68 -6.03 -11.77
C TYR A 146 7.07 -5.82 -10.38
N TYR A 147 5.90 -5.18 -10.30
CA TYR A 147 5.26 -4.92 -8.99
C TYR A 147 4.89 -6.22 -8.28
N ASN A 148 4.41 -7.23 -9.01
CA ASN A 148 4.14 -8.54 -8.42
C ASN A 148 5.41 -9.20 -7.86
N GLN A 149 6.53 -9.11 -8.57
CA GLN A 149 7.82 -9.58 -8.06
C GLN A 149 8.23 -8.84 -6.78
N ARG A 150 8.10 -7.51 -6.74
CA ARG A 150 8.39 -6.71 -5.53
C ARG A 150 7.50 -7.09 -4.36
N ILE A 151 6.21 -7.34 -4.61
CA ILE A 151 5.25 -7.83 -3.61
C ILE A 151 5.70 -9.18 -3.05
N THR A 152 6.09 -10.13 -3.91
CA THR A 152 6.58 -11.45 -3.48
C THR A 152 7.83 -11.32 -2.61
N GLU A 153 8.82 -10.53 -3.01
CA GLU A 153 10.04 -10.33 -2.22
C GLU A 153 9.74 -9.74 -0.84
N LEU A 154 8.80 -8.81 -0.74
CA LEU A 154 8.39 -8.23 0.55
C LEU A 154 7.66 -9.24 1.43
N HIS A 155 6.85 -10.12 0.85
CA HIS A 155 6.28 -11.25 1.59
C HIS A 155 7.36 -12.20 2.11
N ASP A 156 8.38 -12.50 1.31
CA ASP A 156 9.51 -13.33 1.75
C ASP A 156 10.25 -12.68 2.91
N VAL A 157 10.48 -11.36 2.87
CA VAL A 157 11.06 -10.62 4.01
C VAL A 157 10.19 -10.81 5.26
N ILE A 158 8.87 -10.62 5.18
CA ILE A 158 7.99 -10.76 6.35
C ILE A 158 7.98 -12.20 6.88
N LEU A 159 7.86 -13.20 6.00
CA LEU A 159 7.78 -14.62 6.37
C LEU A 159 9.09 -15.11 7.00
N ASN A 160 10.23 -14.67 6.46
CA ASN A 160 11.55 -15.01 7.00
C ASN A 160 11.77 -14.49 8.42
N HIS A 161 11.00 -13.50 8.88
CA HIS A 161 11.06 -12.95 10.24
C HIS A 161 9.94 -13.49 11.15
N SER A 162 9.19 -14.51 10.73
CA SER A 162 8.11 -15.11 11.54
C SER A 162 8.58 -15.65 12.90
N TYR A 163 9.86 -16.08 12.99
CA TYR A 163 10.49 -16.55 14.22
C TYR A 163 10.65 -15.46 15.29
N LEU A 164 10.63 -14.18 14.93
CA LEU A 164 10.78 -13.07 15.90
C LEU A 164 9.69 -13.07 16.97
N LYS A 165 8.54 -13.70 16.72
CA LYS A 165 7.48 -13.87 17.72
C LYS A 165 7.95 -14.66 18.94
N GLU A 166 8.90 -15.57 18.77
CA GLU A 166 9.47 -16.39 19.83
C GLU A 166 10.67 -15.72 20.52
N GLU A 167 11.38 -14.84 19.80
CA GLU A 167 12.56 -14.12 20.33
C GLU A 167 12.20 -12.87 21.14
N GLN A 168 11.05 -12.26 20.87
CA GLN A 168 10.65 -11.05 21.59
C GLN A 168 10.46 -11.31 23.08
N LYS A 169 11.06 -10.47 23.91
CA LYS A 169 10.76 -10.41 25.33
C LYS A 169 9.58 -9.48 25.53
N PHE A 170 8.47 -10.02 26.03
CA PHE A 170 7.28 -9.25 26.32
C PHE A 170 7.15 -9.09 27.84
N ASN A 171 7.58 -7.93 28.35
CA ASN A 171 7.65 -7.64 29.78
C ASN A 171 6.51 -6.71 30.22
N ALA A 172 5.26 -7.07 29.89
CA ALA A 172 4.10 -6.25 30.26
C ALA A 172 3.29 -6.87 31.39
N ILE A 173 2.69 -6.00 32.19
CA ILE A 173 1.77 -6.36 33.27
C ILE A 173 0.35 -6.05 32.80
N LEU A 174 -0.55 -7.03 32.89
CA LEU A 174 -1.96 -6.81 32.59
C LEU A 174 -2.52 -5.67 33.46
N PHE A 175 -3.17 -4.72 32.82
CA PHE A 175 -3.75 -3.56 33.49
C PHE A 175 -5.27 -3.59 33.31
N ASN A 176 -6.02 -3.57 34.41
CA ASN A 176 -7.48 -3.55 34.35
C ASN A 176 -7.96 -2.10 34.49
N ILE A 177 -8.63 -1.61 33.46
CA ILE A 177 -9.31 -0.31 33.49
C ILE A 177 -10.75 -0.53 33.94
N ASP A 178 -11.20 0.23 34.94
CA ASP A 178 -12.60 0.21 35.38
C ASP A 178 -13.53 0.68 34.24
N SER A 179 -14.68 0.04 34.10
CA SER A 179 -15.74 0.40 33.17
C SER A 179 -16.23 1.84 33.27
N GLU A 180 -16.06 2.49 34.43
CA GLU A 180 -16.41 3.92 34.63
C GLU A 180 -15.36 4.89 34.06
N ILE A 181 -14.16 4.43 33.74
CA ILE A 181 -13.07 5.25 33.20
C ILE A 181 -13.22 5.35 31.69
N GLU A 182 -13.23 6.57 31.17
CA GLU A 182 -13.20 6.80 29.73
C GLU A 182 -11.76 6.77 29.21
N THR A 183 -11.52 5.93 28.21
CA THR A 183 -10.21 5.75 27.59
C THR A 183 -10.05 6.55 26.30
N PHE A 184 -8.91 7.22 26.17
CA PHE A 184 -8.53 8.02 25.01
C PHE A 184 -7.29 7.41 24.36
N TYR A 185 -7.48 6.82 23.18
CA TYR A 185 -6.37 6.37 22.34
C TYR A 185 -5.76 7.58 21.61
N ILE A 186 -4.44 7.72 21.67
CA ILE A 186 -3.71 8.85 21.09
C ILE A 186 -2.80 8.40 19.93
N ASP A 187 -2.66 9.27 18.92
CA ASP A 187 -1.75 9.10 17.80
C ASP A 187 -0.53 10.04 17.88
N GLN A 188 0.33 9.95 16.87
CA GLN A 188 1.54 10.77 16.76
C GLN A 188 1.22 12.27 16.69
N ASN A 189 0.15 12.65 15.97
CA ASN A 189 -0.24 14.05 15.80
C ASN A 189 -0.69 14.67 17.13
N PHE A 190 -1.44 13.91 17.93
CA PHE A 190 -1.88 14.34 19.25
C PHE A 190 -0.70 14.59 20.19
N ILE A 191 0.25 13.64 20.27
CA ILE A 191 1.46 13.82 21.08
C ILE A 191 2.30 14.99 20.58
N GLY A 192 2.47 15.12 19.26
CA GLY A 192 3.19 16.25 18.67
C GLY A 192 2.58 17.59 19.08
N LYS A 193 1.26 17.69 19.15
CA LYS A 193 0.58 18.89 19.66
C LYS A 193 0.73 19.06 21.17
N TYR A 194 0.61 17.99 21.95
CA TYR A 194 0.81 18.00 23.41
C TYR A 194 2.18 18.54 23.80
N ILE A 195 3.23 18.17 23.08
CA ILE A 195 4.61 18.64 23.32
C ILE A 195 4.78 20.11 22.88
N ASN A 196 4.26 20.50 21.73
CA ASN A 196 4.56 21.80 21.12
C ASN A 196 3.64 22.95 21.56
N ASP A 197 2.47 22.67 22.15
CA ASP A 197 1.49 23.68 22.59
C ASP A 197 1.31 23.65 24.11
N ASN A 198 2.01 24.55 24.80
CA ASN A 198 1.94 24.71 26.27
C ASN A 198 0.51 24.93 26.81
N SER A 199 -0.36 25.59 26.04
CA SER A 199 -1.75 25.81 26.46
C SER A 199 -2.53 24.50 26.42
N PHE A 200 -2.36 23.76 25.33
CA PHE A 200 -2.95 22.44 25.15
C PHE A 200 -2.42 21.44 26.18
N GLN A 201 -1.11 21.38 26.40
CA GLN A 201 -0.46 20.52 27.39
C GLN A 201 -1.09 20.68 28.79
N ARG A 202 -1.18 21.93 29.28
CA ARG A 202 -1.79 22.23 30.59
C ARG A 202 -3.26 21.80 30.67
N GLN A 203 -4.01 21.91 29.58
CA GLN A 203 -5.41 21.46 29.54
C GLN A 203 -5.48 19.94 29.68
N ILE A 204 -4.66 19.21 28.92
CA ILE A 204 -4.58 17.74 28.99
C ILE A 204 -4.14 17.28 30.39
N ASP A 205 -3.12 17.91 30.97
CA ASP A 205 -2.64 17.56 32.32
C ASP A 205 -3.71 17.76 33.40
N ASN A 206 -4.51 18.82 33.28
CA ASN A 206 -5.62 19.08 34.21
C ASN A 206 -6.74 18.03 34.06
N ILE A 207 -6.98 17.55 32.84
CA ILE A 207 -7.97 16.51 32.56
C ILE A 207 -7.48 15.16 33.09
N LYS A 208 -6.22 14.81 32.84
CA LYS A 208 -5.60 13.57 33.30
C LYS A 208 -5.72 13.39 34.82
N LYS A 209 -5.64 14.48 35.59
CA LYS A 209 -5.81 14.46 37.06
C LYS A 209 -7.21 14.05 37.54
N LYS A 210 -8.22 14.04 36.66
CA LYS A 210 -9.57 13.59 37.01
C LYS A 210 -9.64 12.07 36.93
N ALA A 211 -10.17 11.43 37.98
CA ALA A 211 -10.20 9.97 38.13
C ALA A 211 -10.98 9.19 37.05
N LYS A 212 -11.73 9.87 36.17
CA LYS A 212 -12.59 9.23 35.15
C LYS A 212 -11.95 9.14 33.76
N TYR A 213 -10.69 9.52 33.60
CA TYR A 213 -10.05 9.59 32.29
C TYR A 213 -8.69 8.88 32.28
N GLN A 214 -8.45 8.10 31.24
CA GLN A 214 -7.16 7.44 31.01
C GLN A 214 -6.73 7.63 29.55
N PHE A 215 -5.53 8.16 29.35
CA PHE A 215 -4.89 8.19 28.04
C PHE A 215 -4.10 6.91 27.83
N VAL A 216 -4.19 6.34 26.64
CA VAL A 216 -3.52 5.10 26.27
C VAL A 216 -2.92 5.22 24.87
N PHE A 217 -1.88 4.44 24.60
CA PHE A 217 -1.22 4.36 23.30
C PHE A 217 -1.14 2.91 22.81
N SER A 218 -0.54 2.66 21.64
CA SER A 218 -0.09 1.32 21.24
C SER A 218 1.40 1.34 20.92
N PRO A 219 2.07 0.18 20.84
CA PRO A 219 3.47 0.11 20.41
C PRO A 219 3.78 0.86 19.10
N TYR A 220 2.80 0.98 18.19
CA TYR A 220 2.97 1.69 16.93
C TYR A 220 3.20 3.20 17.09
N LEU A 221 2.72 3.81 18.19
CA LEU A 221 3.06 5.19 18.52
C LEU A 221 4.54 5.36 18.87
N ILE A 222 5.12 4.40 19.57
CA ILE A 222 6.57 4.36 19.86
C ILE A 222 7.34 4.16 18.56
N GLU A 223 6.84 3.29 17.68
CA GLU A 223 7.47 3.04 16.38
C GLU A 223 7.49 4.29 15.50
N ASP A 224 6.41 5.06 15.47
CA ASP A 224 6.37 6.35 14.79
C ASP A 224 7.42 7.30 15.37
N GLY A 225 7.57 7.33 16.69
CA GLY A 225 8.65 8.05 17.36
C GLY A 225 10.04 7.65 16.88
N ILE A 226 10.35 6.35 16.82
CA ILE A 226 11.65 5.83 16.34
C ILE A 226 11.96 6.27 14.91
N LYS A 227 10.93 6.44 14.07
CA LYS A 227 11.05 6.91 12.68
C LYS A 227 11.24 8.43 12.57
N MET A 228 11.08 9.19 13.67
CA MET A 228 11.29 10.65 13.71
C MET A 228 12.77 11.04 13.86
N ASN A 229 13.02 12.34 13.96
CA ASN A 229 14.35 12.88 14.25
C ASN A 229 14.80 12.50 15.67
N GLN A 230 15.97 11.87 15.77
CA GLN A 230 16.56 11.39 17.03
C GLN A 230 16.76 12.48 18.09
N VAL A 231 16.89 13.75 17.70
CA VAL A 231 17.11 14.88 18.63
C VAL A 231 15.98 15.01 19.65
N PHE A 232 14.74 14.73 19.25
CA PHE A 232 13.55 14.88 20.10
C PHE A 232 13.02 13.55 20.63
N LEU A 233 13.67 12.44 20.33
CA LEU A 233 13.13 11.10 20.61
C LEU A 233 12.94 10.85 22.11
N LYS A 234 13.92 11.27 22.91
CA LYS A 234 13.86 11.11 24.36
C LYS A 234 12.70 11.90 24.97
N GLU A 235 12.58 13.18 24.60
CA GLU A 235 11.47 14.04 25.04
C GLU A 235 10.12 13.48 24.59
N TYR A 236 10.04 12.94 23.37
CA TYR A 236 8.84 12.32 22.83
C TYR A 236 8.36 11.13 23.68
N PHE A 237 9.27 10.21 24.03
CA PHE A 237 8.95 9.06 24.88
C PHE A 237 8.63 9.45 26.32
N GLU A 238 9.38 10.40 26.90
CA GLU A 238 9.10 10.93 28.24
C GLU A 238 7.69 11.53 28.29
N ASN A 239 7.24 12.27 27.26
CA ASN A 239 5.89 12.83 27.21
C ASN A 239 4.80 11.77 27.00
N ILE A 240 5.07 10.69 26.24
CA ILE A 240 4.13 9.57 26.12
C ILE A 240 3.94 8.89 27.47
N ASP A 241 5.03 8.58 28.18
CA ASP A 241 4.96 7.96 29.49
C ASP A 241 4.26 8.87 30.51
N LEU A 242 4.64 10.15 30.53
CA LEU A 242 4.00 11.17 31.38
C LEU A 242 2.50 11.33 31.11
N LEU A 243 2.03 11.15 29.88
CA LEU A 243 0.61 11.27 29.55
C LEU A 243 -0.16 9.98 29.84
N THR A 244 0.44 8.82 29.58
CA THR A 244 -0.27 7.52 29.58
C THR A 244 0.01 6.66 30.81
N ASP A 245 0.94 7.07 31.67
CA ASP A 245 1.42 6.28 32.83
C ASP A 245 1.99 4.91 32.41
N GLY A 246 2.55 4.83 31.19
CA GLY A 246 3.04 3.60 30.57
C GLY A 246 1.93 2.62 30.16
N ILE A 247 0.66 3.05 30.17
CA ILE A 247 -0.48 2.19 29.82
C ILE A 247 -0.69 2.20 28.32
N SER A 248 -0.56 1.03 27.71
CA SER A 248 -0.80 0.81 26.28
C SER A 248 -1.90 -0.23 26.05
N VAL A 249 -2.50 -0.18 24.87
CA VAL A 249 -3.34 -1.22 24.29
C VAL A 249 -2.46 -2.04 23.37
N THR A 250 -2.37 -3.34 23.64
CA THR A 250 -1.57 -4.27 22.82
C THR A 250 -2.17 -5.67 22.84
N ARG A 251 -1.67 -6.52 21.95
CA ARG A 251 -2.06 -7.93 21.89
C ARG A 251 -1.35 -8.72 23.00
N TYR A 252 -2.13 -9.37 23.87
CA TYR A 252 -1.66 -10.27 24.93
C TYR A 252 -2.48 -11.57 24.87
N ASP A 253 -1.82 -12.73 24.75
CA ASP A 253 -2.48 -14.05 24.67
C ASP A 253 -3.73 -14.06 23.75
N ASP A 254 -3.54 -13.56 22.52
CA ASP A 254 -4.56 -13.49 21.46
C ASP A 254 -5.77 -12.56 21.74
N LYS A 255 -5.68 -11.70 22.74
CA LYS A 255 -6.67 -10.66 23.03
C LYS A 255 -6.05 -9.28 22.95
N LEU A 256 -6.86 -8.29 22.62
CA LEU A 256 -6.45 -6.91 22.68
C LEU A 256 -6.81 -6.35 24.06
N THR A 257 -5.81 -6.03 24.86
CA THR A 257 -5.98 -5.64 26.26
C THR A 257 -5.11 -4.46 26.63
N TYR A 258 -5.42 -3.85 27.76
CA TYR A 258 -4.57 -2.85 28.39
C TYR A 258 -3.43 -3.54 29.14
N VAL A 259 -2.23 -3.03 28.96
CA VAL A 259 -1.03 -3.47 29.66
C VAL A 259 -0.23 -2.25 30.12
N LYS A 260 0.57 -2.44 31.16
CA LYS A 260 1.61 -1.51 31.57
C LYS A 260 2.97 -2.10 31.23
N GLU A 261 3.76 -1.36 30.46
CA GLU A 261 5.08 -1.78 29.99
C GLU A 261 6.01 -0.56 29.95
N GLU A 262 7.27 -0.75 30.33
CA GLU A 262 8.30 0.29 30.23
C GLU A 262 8.59 0.59 28.75
N VAL A 263 8.70 1.88 28.40
CA VAL A 263 8.91 2.32 27.01
C VAL A 263 10.16 1.68 26.39
N ASP A 264 11.25 1.55 27.15
CA ASP A 264 12.48 0.91 26.68
C ASP A 264 12.27 -0.56 26.25
N SER A 265 11.42 -1.30 26.96
CA SER A 265 11.07 -2.69 26.58
C SER A 265 10.28 -2.73 25.27
N ILE A 266 9.39 -1.75 25.05
CA ILE A 266 8.65 -1.60 23.80
C ILE A 266 9.61 -1.25 22.65
N VAL A 267 10.58 -0.34 22.88
CA VAL A 267 11.59 0.05 21.90
C VAL A 267 12.44 -1.14 21.46
N GLU A 268 12.97 -1.94 22.40
CA GLU A 268 13.74 -3.14 22.08
C GLU A 268 12.95 -4.07 21.15
N ARG A 269 11.67 -4.29 21.45
CA ARG A 269 10.76 -5.08 20.60
C ARG A 269 10.60 -4.46 19.22
N ILE A 270 10.31 -3.17 19.11
CA ILE A 270 10.11 -2.53 17.81
C ILE A 270 11.38 -2.59 16.95
N LEU A 271 12.56 -2.43 17.54
CA LEU A 271 13.83 -2.53 16.81
C LEU A 271 14.05 -3.92 16.20
N LEU A 272 13.57 -4.99 16.86
CA LEU A 272 13.57 -6.35 16.29
C LEU A 272 12.66 -6.43 15.06
N TRP A 273 11.48 -5.78 15.10
CA TRP A 273 10.47 -5.82 14.05
C TRP A 273 10.65 -4.76 12.94
N LEU A 274 11.66 -3.89 13.02
CA LEU A 274 11.80 -2.76 12.10
C LEU A 274 11.91 -3.17 10.61
N GLN A 275 12.66 -4.25 10.33
CA GLN A 275 12.80 -4.82 8.99
C GLN A 275 11.45 -5.31 8.42
N PRO A 276 10.72 -6.24 9.08
CA PRO A 276 9.43 -6.69 8.59
C PRO A 276 8.36 -5.59 8.57
N THR A 277 8.34 -4.64 9.51
CA THR A 277 7.38 -3.53 9.44
C THR A 277 7.63 -2.66 8.22
N LYS A 278 8.90 -2.29 7.95
CA LYS A 278 9.26 -1.56 6.71
C LYS A 278 8.88 -2.36 5.46
N ALA A 279 8.96 -3.68 5.49
CA ALA A 279 8.49 -4.51 4.39
C ALA A 279 6.96 -4.42 4.22
N GLY A 280 6.20 -4.43 5.32
CA GLY A 280 4.74 -4.21 5.34
C GLY A 280 4.32 -2.85 4.78
N GLU A 281 5.02 -1.77 5.15
CA GLU A 281 4.81 -0.44 4.59
C GLU A 281 5.05 -0.40 3.07
N ASN A 282 6.15 -0.98 2.61
CA ASN A 282 6.44 -1.06 1.17
C ASN A 282 5.42 -1.94 0.44
N LEU A 283 4.87 -2.97 1.09
CA LEU A 283 3.86 -3.85 0.52
C LEU A 283 2.58 -3.06 0.19
N LYS A 284 2.13 -2.15 1.07
CA LYS A 284 1.03 -1.21 0.80
C LYS A 284 1.30 -0.38 -0.46
N PHE A 285 2.50 0.16 -0.59
CA PHE A 285 2.89 0.97 -1.76
C PHE A 285 2.86 0.16 -3.06
N TYR A 286 3.49 -1.02 -3.11
CA TYR A 286 3.51 -1.81 -4.34
C TYR A 286 2.15 -2.41 -4.69
N TRP A 287 1.30 -2.74 -3.72
CA TRP A 287 -0.10 -3.09 -4.00
C TRP A 287 -0.87 -1.92 -4.61
N SER A 288 -0.67 -0.70 -4.12
CA SER A 288 -1.26 0.51 -4.72
C SER A 288 -0.83 0.67 -6.18
N LEU A 289 0.47 0.51 -6.47
CA LEU A 289 1.00 0.55 -7.83
C LEU A 289 0.44 -0.57 -8.71
N TYR A 290 0.42 -1.80 -8.20
CA TYR A 290 -0.14 -2.96 -8.92
C TYR A 290 -1.61 -2.72 -9.27
N ASN A 291 -2.43 -2.33 -8.27
CA ASN A 291 -3.87 -2.16 -8.42
C ASN A 291 -4.20 -1.04 -9.43
N LYS A 292 -3.42 0.04 -9.44
CA LYS A 292 -3.54 1.15 -10.40
C LYS A 292 -3.54 0.69 -11.86
N TYR A 293 -2.79 -0.36 -12.20
CA TYR A 293 -2.65 -0.87 -13.56
C TYR A 293 -3.49 -2.13 -13.82
N ALA A 294 -3.68 -2.99 -12.82
CA ALA A 294 -4.45 -4.23 -12.96
C ALA A 294 -5.97 -3.98 -12.98
N TYR A 295 -6.40 -2.90 -12.33
CA TYR A 295 -7.80 -2.56 -12.10
C TYR A 295 -8.06 -1.08 -12.41
N PRO A 296 -8.02 -0.70 -13.71
CA PRO A 296 -8.10 0.70 -14.12
C PRO A 296 -9.42 1.38 -13.74
N ASP A 297 -10.51 0.63 -13.55
CA ASP A 297 -11.80 1.18 -13.12
C ASP A 297 -11.70 1.85 -11.75
N PHE A 298 -10.90 1.29 -10.84
CA PHE A 298 -10.67 1.85 -9.50
C PHE A 298 -9.42 2.74 -9.46
N LYS A 299 -8.79 3.04 -10.60
CA LYS A 299 -7.60 3.88 -10.65
C LYS A 299 -7.92 5.28 -10.14
N ARG A 300 -7.18 5.73 -9.14
CA ARG A 300 -7.26 7.10 -8.66
C ARG A 300 -6.74 8.08 -9.70
N ASP A 301 -7.66 8.77 -10.35
CA ASP A 301 -7.44 9.77 -11.39
C ASP A 301 -8.45 10.90 -11.20
N GLU A 302 -8.07 12.15 -11.46
CA GLU A 302 -8.98 13.30 -11.34
C GLU A 302 -10.14 13.24 -12.34
N LYS A 303 -10.05 12.40 -13.36
CA LYS A 303 -11.12 12.17 -14.33
C LYS A 303 -11.93 10.91 -14.06
N ASN A 304 -11.54 10.11 -13.06
CA ASN A 304 -12.27 8.88 -12.74
C ASN A 304 -13.49 9.20 -11.88
N THR A 305 -14.65 9.25 -12.54
CA THR A 305 -15.95 9.56 -11.91
C THR A 305 -16.37 8.53 -10.88
N LEU A 306 -16.03 7.24 -11.08
CA LEU A 306 -16.32 6.19 -10.12
C LEU A 306 -15.64 6.45 -8.78
N VAL A 307 -14.32 6.70 -8.80
CA VAL A 307 -13.55 6.98 -7.58
C VAL A 307 -14.03 8.27 -6.91
N GLN A 308 -14.41 9.28 -7.68
CA GLN A 308 -15.03 10.49 -7.13
C GLN A 308 -16.34 10.18 -6.41
N ASN A 309 -17.23 9.39 -7.02
CA ASN A 309 -18.50 8.98 -6.42
C ASN A 309 -18.28 8.17 -5.13
N ILE A 310 -17.32 7.24 -5.14
CA ILE A 310 -16.92 6.46 -3.95
C ILE A 310 -16.48 7.39 -2.81
N ASN A 311 -15.67 8.41 -3.10
CA ASN A 311 -15.18 9.36 -2.08
C ASN A 311 -16.27 10.33 -1.60
N ASN A 312 -17.28 10.61 -2.43
CA ASN A 312 -18.41 11.46 -2.06
C ASN A 312 -19.38 10.71 -1.13
N ASP A 313 -19.75 9.48 -1.49
CA ASP A 313 -20.68 8.65 -0.72
C ASP A 313 -20.42 7.16 -0.97
N ILE A 314 -19.56 6.58 -0.13
CA ILE A 314 -19.23 5.14 -0.17
C ILE A 314 -20.46 4.27 0.11
N GLN A 315 -21.41 4.74 0.92
CA GLN A 315 -22.61 3.97 1.27
C GLN A 315 -23.55 3.89 0.08
N LEU A 316 -23.72 4.98 -0.66
CA LEU A 316 -24.48 4.98 -1.92
C LEU A 316 -23.83 4.05 -2.95
N PHE A 317 -22.51 4.15 -3.14
CA PHE A 317 -21.76 3.26 -4.04
C PHE A 317 -22.01 1.77 -3.72
N LEU A 318 -21.94 1.39 -2.45
CA LEU A 318 -22.18 0.00 -2.04
C LEU A 318 -23.63 -0.42 -2.28
N LYS A 319 -24.61 0.43 -1.98
CA LYS A 319 -26.04 0.13 -2.19
C LYS A 319 -26.42 -0.01 -3.66
N GLU A 320 -25.79 0.76 -4.54
CA GLU A 320 -26.03 0.70 -5.99
C GLU A 320 -25.29 -0.47 -6.67
N PHE A 321 -24.46 -1.19 -5.94
CA PHE A 321 -23.70 -2.31 -6.47
C PHE A 321 -24.62 -3.48 -6.87
N ASP A 322 -24.65 -3.83 -8.16
CA ASP A 322 -25.51 -4.90 -8.68
C ASP A 322 -24.89 -6.29 -8.45
N ILE A 323 -25.22 -6.90 -7.31
CA ILE A 323 -24.78 -8.27 -6.97
C ILE A 323 -25.37 -9.31 -7.94
N GLU A 324 -26.59 -9.11 -8.43
CA GLU A 324 -27.25 -10.08 -9.31
C GLU A 324 -26.47 -10.24 -10.63
N SER A 325 -25.87 -9.14 -11.13
CA SER A 325 -24.99 -9.17 -12.30
C SER A 325 -23.75 -10.06 -12.12
N VAL A 326 -23.26 -10.24 -10.89
CA VAL A 326 -22.07 -11.05 -10.58
C VAL A 326 -22.36 -12.54 -10.73
N HIS A 327 -23.56 -12.98 -10.34
CA HIS A 327 -23.97 -14.39 -10.34
C HIS A 327 -24.55 -14.88 -11.68
N ASN A 328 -24.77 -13.97 -12.63
CA ASN A 328 -25.27 -14.33 -13.96
C ASN A 328 -24.16 -14.93 -14.85
N GLU A 329 -24.17 -16.26 -14.97
CA GLU A 329 -23.21 -17.07 -15.76
C GLU A 329 -23.25 -16.81 -17.28
N LYS A 330 -24.30 -16.18 -17.81
CA LYS A 330 -24.49 -16.02 -19.26
C LYS A 330 -23.45 -15.11 -19.95
N ASN A 331 -22.74 -14.28 -19.18
CA ASN A 331 -21.72 -13.35 -19.70
C ASN A 331 -20.36 -13.58 -19.01
N GLU A 332 -19.85 -14.82 -18.96
CA GLU A 332 -18.55 -15.16 -18.34
C GLU A 332 -17.37 -14.35 -18.93
N TYR A 333 -17.51 -13.85 -20.17
CA TYR A 333 -16.48 -13.07 -20.88
C TYR A 333 -16.58 -11.55 -20.72
N GLU A 334 -17.68 -10.98 -20.22
CA GLU A 334 -17.75 -9.54 -19.93
C GLU A 334 -17.17 -9.24 -18.55
N ARG A 335 -16.00 -8.60 -18.55
CA ARG A 335 -15.37 -8.10 -17.33
C ARG A 335 -16.06 -6.80 -16.91
N THR A 336 -17.08 -6.90 -16.07
CA THR A 336 -17.70 -5.75 -15.41
C THR A 336 -16.90 -5.30 -14.18
N MET A 337 -17.16 -4.08 -13.71
CA MET A 337 -16.60 -3.55 -12.48
C MET A 337 -17.00 -4.41 -11.28
N GLU A 338 -18.26 -4.85 -11.23
CA GLU A 338 -18.84 -5.64 -10.15
C GLU A 338 -18.16 -7.00 -10.05
N LYS A 339 -18.01 -7.70 -11.19
CA LYS A 339 -17.25 -8.96 -11.26
C LYS A 339 -15.80 -8.75 -10.84
N THR A 340 -15.19 -7.64 -11.25
CA THR A 340 -13.81 -7.32 -10.89
C THR A 340 -13.64 -7.15 -9.38
N LEU A 341 -14.52 -6.41 -8.72
CA LEU A 341 -14.50 -6.23 -7.26
C LEU A 341 -14.74 -7.56 -6.54
N TYR A 342 -15.75 -8.33 -6.95
CA TYR A 342 -16.07 -9.63 -6.37
C TYR A 342 -14.86 -10.59 -6.42
N TRP A 343 -14.29 -10.78 -7.61
CA TRP A 343 -13.14 -11.67 -7.78
C TRP A 343 -11.89 -11.19 -7.05
N TYR A 344 -11.71 -9.86 -6.93
CA TYR A 344 -10.64 -9.31 -6.11
C TYR A 344 -10.80 -9.70 -4.63
N MET A 345 -12.00 -9.55 -4.08
CA MET A 345 -12.29 -9.94 -2.68
C MET A 345 -12.12 -11.44 -2.45
N VAL A 346 -12.58 -12.28 -3.39
CA VAL A 346 -12.37 -13.74 -3.33
C VAL A 346 -10.89 -14.08 -3.36
N LYS A 347 -10.13 -13.50 -4.30
CA LYS A 347 -8.67 -13.71 -4.43
C LYS A 347 -7.91 -13.28 -3.18
N LYS A 348 -8.36 -12.22 -2.50
CA LYS A 348 -7.76 -11.71 -1.26
C LYS A 348 -8.29 -12.40 0.00
N SER A 349 -9.24 -13.33 -0.15
CA SER A 349 -9.83 -14.11 0.95
C SER A 349 -10.38 -13.23 2.07
N TYR A 350 -11.14 -12.19 1.72
CA TYR A 350 -11.72 -11.29 2.72
C TYR A 350 -12.72 -12.01 3.65
N PRO A 351 -12.72 -11.69 4.96
CA PRO A 351 -13.57 -12.34 5.97
C PRO A 351 -15.01 -11.80 5.98
N PHE A 352 -15.42 -11.10 4.93
CA PHE A 352 -16.75 -10.52 4.71
C PHE A 352 -17.06 -10.52 3.21
N ARG A 353 -18.35 -10.49 2.89
CA ARG A 353 -18.85 -10.48 1.51
C ARG A 353 -19.33 -9.09 1.11
N ILE A 354 -19.61 -8.90 -0.19
CA ILE A 354 -20.16 -7.63 -0.67
C ILE A 354 -21.52 -7.35 -0.02
N GLU A 355 -22.35 -8.39 0.16
CA GLU A 355 -23.66 -8.31 0.81
C GLU A 355 -23.55 -7.73 2.23
N ASP A 356 -22.51 -8.09 2.97
CA ASP A 356 -22.29 -7.55 4.33
C ASP A 356 -22.00 -6.04 4.28
N LEU A 357 -21.24 -5.60 3.27
CA LEU A 357 -20.95 -4.18 3.03
C LEU A 357 -22.21 -3.42 2.61
N GLN A 358 -23.06 -3.99 1.75
CA GLN A 358 -24.33 -3.38 1.33
C GLN A 358 -25.33 -3.23 2.47
N ASN A 359 -25.44 -4.28 3.29
CA ASN A 359 -26.32 -4.29 4.46
C ASN A 359 -25.82 -3.39 5.59
N GLY A 360 -24.57 -2.92 5.50
CA GLY A 360 -23.95 -2.04 6.49
C GLY A 360 -23.59 -2.73 7.79
N TYR A 361 -23.43 -4.07 7.79
CA TYR A 361 -23.17 -4.83 9.00
C TYR A 361 -22.31 -6.07 8.75
N ILE A 362 -21.19 -6.17 9.46
CA ILE A 362 -20.29 -7.32 9.50
C ILE A 362 -20.22 -7.83 10.94
N LYS A 363 -20.63 -9.10 11.14
CA LYS A 363 -20.61 -9.74 12.46
C LYS A 363 -19.17 -9.92 12.97
N ILE A 364 -18.92 -9.61 14.23
CA ILE A 364 -17.65 -9.91 14.94
C ILE A 364 -17.86 -11.05 15.93
N ASN A 365 -16.90 -11.98 15.99
CA ASN A 365 -16.93 -13.13 16.89
C ASN A 365 -16.02 -12.95 18.12
N ASN A 366 -14.84 -12.36 17.95
CA ASN A 366 -13.85 -12.14 19.00
C ASN A 366 -12.87 -11.02 18.61
N ASP A 367 -11.92 -10.71 19.49
CA ASP A 367 -10.94 -9.64 19.28
C ASP A 367 -10.04 -9.88 18.06
N PHE A 368 -9.61 -11.12 17.83
CA PHE A 368 -8.78 -11.48 16.68
C PHE A 368 -9.53 -11.26 15.36
N ASP A 369 -10.79 -11.72 15.30
CA ASP A 369 -11.68 -11.53 14.16
C ASP A 369 -11.98 -10.04 13.90
N CYS A 370 -12.12 -9.23 14.96
CA CYS A 370 -12.26 -7.77 14.84
C CYS A 370 -11.03 -7.13 14.19
N ILE A 371 -9.83 -7.46 14.69
CA ILE A 371 -8.55 -6.95 14.17
C ILE A 371 -8.36 -7.36 12.70
N GLU A 372 -8.64 -8.62 12.36
CA GLU A 372 -8.55 -9.11 10.99
C GLU A 372 -9.54 -8.39 10.05
N LYS A 373 -10.77 -8.14 10.50
CA LYS A 373 -11.76 -7.40 9.72
C LYS A 373 -11.39 -5.94 9.52
N ILE A 374 -10.87 -5.26 10.54
CA ILE A 374 -10.37 -3.88 10.39
C ILE A 374 -9.24 -3.83 9.35
N ASP A 375 -8.28 -4.77 9.44
CA ASP A 375 -7.17 -4.89 8.49
C ASP A 375 -7.67 -5.06 7.05
N LYS A 376 -8.59 -6.01 6.83
CA LYS A 376 -9.11 -6.35 5.49
C LYS A 376 -10.08 -5.31 4.95
N LEU A 377 -10.81 -4.59 5.80
CA LEU A 377 -11.58 -3.43 5.39
C LEU A 377 -10.66 -2.28 4.96
N CYS A 378 -9.53 -2.04 5.65
CA CYS A 378 -8.54 -1.06 5.18
C CYS A 378 -7.98 -1.46 3.79
N ASP A 379 -7.64 -2.74 3.59
CA ASP A 379 -7.19 -3.26 2.30
C ASP A 379 -8.27 -3.11 1.20
N PHE A 380 -9.55 -3.30 1.55
CA PHE A 380 -10.68 -3.05 0.64
C PHE A 380 -10.79 -1.57 0.26
N LEU A 381 -10.74 -0.66 1.24
CA LEU A 381 -10.81 0.79 0.99
C LEU A 381 -9.61 1.28 0.15
N ASP A 382 -8.44 0.70 0.34
CA ASP A 382 -7.26 0.97 -0.48
C ASP A 382 -7.46 0.52 -1.93
N PHE A 383 -8.09 -0.64 -2.14
CA PHE A 383 -8.41 -1.16 -3.46
C PHE A 383 -9.36 -0.25 -4.24
N ILE A 384 -10.47 0.16 -3.61
CA ILE A 384 -11.47 1.04 -4.26
C ILE A 384 -11.07 2.52 -4.26
N ASN A 385 -9.89 2.85 -3.72
CA ASN A 385 -9.37 4.22 -3.58
C ASN A 385 -10.27 5.19 -2.78
N TYR A 386 -10.88 4.70 -1.71
CA TYR A 386 -11.64 5.54 -0.77
C TYR A 386 -10.70 6.23 0.23
N GLU A 387 -10.68 7.56 0.20
CA GLU A 387 -9.91 8.42 1.13
C GLU A 387 -8.43 8.00 1.24
N THR A 388 -7.81 7.53 0.15
CA THR A 388 -6.41 7.08 0.14
C THR A 388 -5.43 8.26 0.01
N ASP A 389 -4.13 8.00 -0.01
CA ASP A 389 -3.07 8.95 -0.38
C ASP A 389 -2.47 8.68 -1.78
N LYS A 390 -1.84 9.70 -2.37
CA LYS A 390 -1.18 9.62 -3.69
C LYS A 390 0.35 9.59 -3.59
N GLU A 391 0.89 10.18 -2.53
CA GLU A 391 2.32 10.29 -2.32
C GLU A 391 2.86 9.00 -1.69
N GLU A 392 3.96 8.48 -2.22
CA GLU A 392 4.59 7.24 -1.74
C GLU A 392 4.77 7.21 -0.22
N LYS A 393 5.32 8.29 0.37
CA LYS A 393 5.54 8.38 1.82
C LYS A 393 4.24 8.24 2.62
N LYS A 394 3.16 8.87 2.15
CA LYS A 394 1.85 8.84 2.81
C LYS A 394 1.14 7.49 2.62
N ILE A 395 1.31 6.85 1.46
CA ILE A 395 0.81 5.49 1.22
C ILE A 395 1.54 4.48 2.12
N LYS A 396 2.84 4.66 2.35
CA LYS A 396 3.60 3.81 3.28
C LYS A 396 3.15 4.03 4.73
N SER A 397 2.97 5.29 5.14
CA SER A 397 2.52 5.61 6.51
C SER A 397 1.10 5.13 6.81
N SER A 398 0.23 4.96 5.80
CA SER A 398 -1.12 4.41 6.03
C SER A 398 -1.14 2.96 6.52
N TYR A 399 0.01 2.27 6.49
CA TYR A 399 0.21 1.04 7.25
C TYR A 399 0.00 1.27 8.75
N GLN A 400 0.61 2.32 9.32
CA GLN A 400 0.48 2.66 10.74
C GLN A 400 -0.94 3.11 11.07
N ASP A 401 -1.60 3.86 10.18
CA ASP A 401 -3.01 4.23 10.34
C ASP A 401 -3.91 2.99 10.54
N THR A 402 -3.63 1.92 9.79
CA THR A 402 -4.33 0.63 9.94
C THR A 402 -4.08 0.02 11.32
N GLU A 403 -2.85 0.07 11.82
CA GLU A 403 -2.51 -0.39 13.16
C GLU A 403 -3.19 0.45 14.25
N HIS A 404 -3.26 1.78 14.11
CA HIS A 404 -3.98 2.63 15.05
C HIS A 404 -5.46 2.27 15.13
N LEU A 405 -6.13 2.04 13.99
CA LEU A 405 -7.52 1.57 13.98
C LEU A 405 -7.68 0.20 14.67
N LYS A 406 -6.74 -0.73 14.43
CA LYS A 406 -6.76 -2.07 15.05
C LYS A 406 -6.61 -2.04 16.57
N HIS A 407 -6.04 -0.98 17.14
CA HIS A 407 -5.88 -0.84 18.61
C HIS A 407 -6.94 0.06 19.23
N ALA A 408 -7.30 1.16 18.54
CA ALA A 408 -8.19 2.17 19.07
C ALA A 408 -9.62 1.66 19.32
N TRP A 409 -10.08 0.60 18.64
CA TRP A 409 -11.45 0.09 18.80
C TRP A 409 -11.78 -0.41 20.22
N LYS A 410 -10.77 -0.71 21.05
CA LYS A 410 -10.98 -1.05 22.47
C LYS A 410 -11.21 0.15 23.37
N CYS A 411 -10.96 1.35 22.85
CA CYS A 411 -11.06 2.59 23.59
C CYS A 411 -12.42 3.25 23.39
N LYS A 412 -12.82 4.12 24.32
CA LYS A 412 -14.04 4.93 24.15
C LYS A 412 -13.84 5.97 23.04
N TYR A 413 -12.65 6.57 22.98
CA TYR A 413 -12.33 7.59 22.00
C TYR A 413 -11.01 7.30 21.30
N PHE A 414 -10.96 7.63 20.01
CA PHE A 414 -9.73 7.77 19.25
C PHE A 414 -9.52 9.26 18.95
N VAL A 415 -8.45 9.85 19.49
CA VAL A 415 -8.10 11.25 19.25
C VAL A 415 -7.11 11.36 18.10
N THR A 416 -7.53 11.98 17.00
CA THR A 416 -6.68 12.25 15.83
C THR A 416 -7.20 13.47 15.06
N ASP A 417 -6.31 14.22 14.41
CA ASP A 417 -6.67 15.33 13.52
C ASP A 417 -6.66 14.93 12.03
N ASP A 418 -6.32 13.67 11.71
CA ASP A 418 -6.32 13.18 10.32
C ASP A 418 -7.75 12.92 9.83
N LYS A 419 -8.23 13.79 8.93
CA LYS A 419 -9.58 13.73 8.37
C LYS A 419 -9.86 12.46 7.56
N LYS A 420 -8.86 11.93 6.85
CA LYS A 420 -9.04 10.72 6.04
C LYS A 420 -9.12 9.51 6.94
N LEU A 421 -8.25 9.44 7.95
CA LEU A 421 -8.28 8.38 8.95
C LEU A 421 -9.60 8.36 9.70
N ILE A 422 -10.13 9.53 10.09
CA ILE A 422 -11.44 9.66 10.73
C ILE A 422 -12.53 9.07 9.82
N LYS A 423 -12.65 9.53 8.56
CA LYS A 423 -13.69 9.04 7.65
C LYS A 423 -13.62 7.53 7.43
N ARG A 424 -12.41 7.01 7.21
CA ARG A 424 -12.18 5.57 7.02
C ARG A 424 -12.52 4.78 8.28
N GLY A 425 -12.06 5.25 9.43
CA GLY A 425 -12.31 4.65 10.73
C GLY A 425 -13.79 4.65 11.10
N GLU A 426 -14.50 5.77 10.92
CA GLU A 426 -15.94 5.88 11.14
C GLU A 426 -16.72 4.91 10.25
N PHE A 427 -16.39 4.85 8.96
CA PHE A 427 -17.00 3.87 8.05
C PHE A 427 -16.76 2.43 8.53
N ILE A 428 -15.52 2.05 8.82
CA ILE A 428 -15.16 0.71 9.29
C ILE A 428 -15.87 0.36 10.60
N TYR A 429 -15.83 1.26 11.59
CA TYR A 429 -16.42 1.04 12.90
C TYR A 429 -17.93 0.96 12.82
N SER A 430 -18.57 1.70 11.90
CA SER A 430 -20.01 1.59 11.65
C SER A 430 -20.41 0.19 11.16
N LEU A 431 -19.69 -0.38 10.18
CA LEU A 431 -19.94 -1.74 9.67
C LEU A 431 -19.76 -2.80 10.76
N LEU A 432 -18.79 -2.57 11.63
CA LEU A 432 -18.38 -3.48 12.69
C LEU A 432 -19.14 -3.28 14.00
N ASN A 433 -20.06 -2.31 14.06
CA ASN A 433 -20.79 -1.91 15.27
C ASN A 433 -19.86 -1.62 16.47
N ILE A 434 -18.72 -1.00 16.19
CA ILE A 434 -17.74 -0.54 17.18
C ILE A 434 -18.17 0.82 17.71
N LYS A 435 -18.16 0.97 19.05
CA LYS A 435 -18.66 2.19 19.73
C LYS A 435 -17.63 3.30 19.88
N THR A 436 -16.37 3.05 19.55
CA THR A 436 -15.30 4.05 19.64
C THR A 436 -15.63 5.27 18.81
N GLN A 437 -15.53 6.45 19.42
CA GLN A 437 -15.81 7.72 18.76
C GLN A 437 -14.52 8.42 18.35
N PHE A 438 -14.50 9.01 17.16
CA PHE A 438 -13.38 9.80 16.68
C PHE A 438 -13.51 11.24 17.18
N ILE A 439 -12.43 11.80 17.72
CA ILE A 439 -12.39 13.16 18.25
C ILE A 439 -11.16 13.87 17.69
N THR A 440 -11.33 15.10 17.23
CA THR A 440 -10.21 15.99 16.86
C THR A 440 -9.66 16.70 18.08
N SER A 441 -8.40 17.10 18.05
CA SER A 441 -7.78 17.87 19.15
C SER A 441 -8.54 19.18 19.44
N LYS A 442 -9.26 19.72 18.45
CA LYS A 442 -10.14 20.89 18.62
C LYS A 442 -11.44 20.53 19.35
N ASN A 443 -12.11 19.46 18.94
CA ASN A 443 -13.38 19.02 19.55
C ASN A 443 -13.17 18.49 20.96
N PHE A 444 -12.00 17.89 21.21
CA PHE A 444 -11.58 17.46 22.54
C PHE A 444 -11.71 18.61 23.56
N ASN A 445 -11.22 19.80 23.22
CA ASN A 445 -11.32 20.97 24.08
C ASN A 445 -12.79 21.31 24.40
N THR A 446 -13.64 21.36 23.38
CA THR A 446 -15.08 21.67 23.53
C THR A 446 -15.80 20.62 24.39
N MET A 447 -15.55 19.33 24.14
CA MET A 447 -16.15 18.23 24.89
C MET A 447 -15.79 18.31 26.38
N MET A 448 -14.54 18.68 26.67
CA MET A 448 -14.05 18.79 28.04
C MET A 448 -14.60 20.01 28.77
N TYR A 449 -14.88 21.13 28.07
CA TYR A 449 -15.61 22.26 28.67
C TYR A 449 -17.04 21.88 29.09
N SER A 450 -17.75 21.05 28.31
CA SER A 450 -19.08 20.57 28.70
C SER A 450 -19.05 19.60 29.89
N PHE A 451 -18.00 18.79 30.04
CA PHE A 451 -17.81 17.92 31.20
C PHE A 451 -17.38 18.67 32.48
N HIS A 452 -17.06 19.96 32.39
CA HIS A 452 -16.78 20.81 33.56
C HIS A 452 -18.03 21.50 34.12
N GLN A 453 -19.16 21.46 33.42
CA GLN A 453 -20.42 22.10 33.84
C GLN A 453 -21.46 21.13 34.41
N ASN A 454 -21.23 19.82 34.28
CA ASN A 454 -21.97 18.73 34.92
C ASN A 454 -21.08 18.04 35.95
#